data_AF-A0A1X0E5F9-F1
#
_entry.id   AF-A0A1X0E5F9-F1
#
_cell.length_a   1.000
_cell.length_b   1.000
_cell.length_c   1.000
_cell.angle_alpha   90.00
_cell.angle_beta   90.00
_cell.angle_gamma   90.00
#
_symmetry.space_group_name_H-M   'P 1'
#
loop_
_entity.id
_entity.type
_entity.pdbx_description
1 polymer ?
#
loop_
_entity_poly.entity_id
_entity_poly.type
_entity_poly.pdbx_seq_one_letter_code
_entity_poly.pdbx_strand_id
1 'polypeptide(L)'
;MPGPNDVAYLIYTSGTTGTPKGVAITHHNVTQLMGSLPDELAATGVWSQWHSLAFDVSAWEIWGALLHGGRLVVVPESASASPEDLHALLVAEQVSVLSQTPSAVA
;
A
#
# COMPACT_ATOMS: atom_id res chain seq x y z
N MET A 1 -9.40 22.54 0.13
CA MET A 1 -8.55 21.41 0.56
C MET A 1 -9.31 20.64 1.63
N PRO A 2 -9.27 19.30 1.64
CA PRO A 2 -9.86 18.50 2.70
C PRO A 2 -9.19 18.83 4.05
N GLY A 3 -9.98 18.82 5.12
CA GLY A 3 -9.50 18.92 6.49
C GLY A 3 -9.00 17.58 7.02
N PRO A 4 -8.25 17.56 8.14
CA PRO A 4 -7.69 16.33 8.71
C PRO A 4 -8.75 15.28 9.08
N ASN A 5 -9.94 15.70 9.49
CA ASN A 5 -11.03 14.82 9.90
C ASN A 5 -11.95 14.40 8.75
N ASP A 6 -11.71 14.89 7.53
CA ASP A 6 -12.45 14.44 6.36
C ASP A 6 -11.99 13.02 5.97
N VAL A 7 -12.92 12.25 5.40
CA VAL A 7 -12.65 10.89 4.92
C VAL A 7 -11.70 10.94 3.72
N ALA A 8 -10.59 10.21 3.81
CA ALA A 8 -9.63 10.02 2.73
C ALA A 8 -10.01 8.83 1.84
N TYR A 9 -10.40 7.70 2.43
CA TYR A 9 -10.84 6.51 1.70
C TYR A 9 -11.76 5.60 2.51
N LEU A 10 -12.44 4.68 1.82
CA LEU A 10 -13.22 3.60 2.40
C LEU A 10 -12.75 2.25 1.87
N ILE A 11 -12.57 1.28 2.77
CA ILE A 11 -12.35 -0.12 2.43
C ILE A 11 -13.47 -0.97 2.99
N TYR A 12 -14.05 -1.83 2.16
CA TYR A 12 -15.10 -2.74 2.57
C TYR A 12 -14.51 -4.07 3.03
N THR A 13 -14.98 -4.54 4.18
CA THR A 13 -14.58 -5.84 4.75
C THR A 13 -15.80 -6.75 4.92
N SER A 14 -15.55 -8.05 5.06
CA SER A 14 -16.61 -9.03 5.30
C SER A 14 -17.32 -8.71 6.63
N GLY A 15 -18.64 -8.53 6.55
CA GLY A 15 -19.46 -8.34 7.74
C GLY A 15 -19.96 -9.67 8.29
N THR A 16 -19.96 -9.80 9.61
CA THR A 16 -20.52 -10.98 10.32
C THR A 16 -22.01 -11.22 10.04
N THR A 17 -22.73 -10.22 9.53
CA THR A 17 -24.16 -10.28 9.18
C THR A 17 -24.40 -10.60 7.69
N GLY A 18 -23.35 -10.89 6.92
CA GLY A 18 -23.43 -11.13 5.46
C GLY A 18 -23.48 -9.86 4.61
N THR A 19 -23.61 -8.67 5.22
CA THR A 19 -23.51 -7.38 4.53
C THR A 19 -22.11 -6.78 4.76
N PRO A 20 -21.36 -6.42 3.70
CA PRO A 20 -20.06 -5.78 3.85
C PRO A 20 -20.11 -4.49 4.67
N LYS A 21 -19.09 -4.26 5.50
CA LYS A 21 -18.96 -3.05 6.33
C LYS A 21 -17.89 -2.15 5.74
N GLY A 22 -18.23 -0.89 5.47
CA GLY A 22 -17.26 0.11 5.03
C GLY A 22 -16.51 0.69 6.22
N VAL A 23 -15.18 0.63 6.18
CA VAL A 23 -14.30 1.27 7.15
C VAL A 23 -13.83 2.60 6.55
N ALA A 24 -14.28 3.71 7.12
CA ALA A 24 -13.88 5.04 6.70
C ALA A 24 -12.59 5.45 7.41
N ILE A 25 -11.57 5.81 6.62
CA ILE A 25 -10.27 6.26 7.12
C ILE A 25 -10.13 7.76 6.82
N THR A 26 -9.76 8.54 7.82
CA THR A 26 -9.58 10.00 7.68
C THR A 26 -8.17 10.36 7.19
N HIS A 27 -8.00 11.57 6.67
CA HIS A 27 -6.67 12.11 6.36
C HIS A 27 -5.73 12.08 7.58
N HIS A 28 -6.25 12.39 8.77
CA HIS A 28 -5.48 12.32 10.01
C HIS A 28 -4.95 10.91 10.27
N ASN A 29 -5.77 9.87 10.12
CA ASN A 29 -5.34 8.48 10.30
C ASN A 29 -4.16 8.11 9.38
N VAL A 30 -4.23 8.51 8.10
CA VAL A 30 -3.14 8.27 7.14
C VAL A 30 -1.86 8.96 7.59
N THR A 31 -1.92 10.24 7.94
CA THR A 31 -0.73 10.98 8.37
C THR A 31 -0.13 10.47 9.68
N GLN A 32 -0.96 9.98 10.60
CA GLN A 32 -0.48 9.34 11.84
C GLN A 32 0.24 8.03 11.56
N LEU A 33 -0.30 7.17 10.69
CA LEU A 33 0.37 5.94 10.26
C LEU A 33 1.72 6.24 9.62
N MET A 34 1.75 7.23 8.72
CA MET A 34 2.98 7.62 8.02
C MET A 34 4.02 8.24 8.96
N GLY A 35 3.60 8.99 9.97
CA GLY A 35 4.49 9.51 11.02
C GLY A 35 5.09 8.44 11.94
N SER A 36 4.66 7.17 11.81
CA SER A 36 5.17 6.03 12.58
C SER A 36 6.06 5.07 11.78
N LEU A 37 6.35 5.41 10.52
CA LEU A 37 7.28 4.64 9.68
C LEU A 37 8.67 4.60 10.31
N PRO A 38 9.35 3.43 10.34
CA PRO A 38 10.76 3.36 10.70
C PRO A 38 11.60 4.25 9.79
N ASP A 39 12.63 4.91 10.33
CA ASP A 39 13.50 5.83 9.58
C ASP A 39 14.12 5.17 8.33
N GLU A 40 14.43 3.88 8.42
CA GLU A 40 14.97 3.06 7.34
C GLU A 40 14.02 2.95 6.14
N LEU A 41 12.70 2.91 6.40
CA LEU A 41 11.65 2.88 5.39
C LEU A 41 11.19 4.30 5.00
N ALA A 42 11.32 5.28 5.89
CA ALA A 42 11.03 6.67 5.62
C ALA A 42 12.09 7.33 4.72
N ALA A 43 13.27 6.71 4.56
CA ALA A 43 14.22 7.09 3.53
C ALA A 43 13.58 7.02 2.13
N THR A 44 14.03 7.86 1.20
CA THR A 44 13.53 7.93 -0.18
C THR A 44 13.79 6.63 -0.95
N GLY A 45 12.89 5.66 -0.78
CA GLY A 45 12.94 4.34 -1.42
C GLY A 45 12.07 4.22 -2.67
N VAL A 46 12.21 3.09 -3.36
CA VAL A 46 11.33 2.67 -4.46
C VAL A 46 10.37 1.62 -3.92
N TRP A 47 9.08 1.92 -3.93
CA TRP A 47 8.02 1.09 -3.37
C TRP A 47 7.20 0.43 -4.47
N SER A 48 6.77 -0.80 -4.27
CA SER A 48 5.80 -1.46 -5.16
C SER A 48 4.37 -1.24 -4.67
N GLN A 49 3.48 -0.75 -5.54
CA GLN A 49 2.02 -0.89 -5.36
C GLN A 49 1.58 -2.12 -6.15
N TRP A 50 1.40 -3.24 -5.44
CA TRP A 50 1.08 -4.52 -6.08
C TRP A 50 -0.10 -5.24 -5.42
N HIS A 51 -0.42 -4.90 -4.17
CA HIS A 51 -1.65 -5.39 -3.57
C HIS A 51 -2.86 -4.66 -4.16
N SER A 52 -3.98 -5.38 -4.25
CA SER A 52 -5.26 -4.79 -4.67
C SER A 52 -5.61 -3.57 -3.80
N LEU A 53 -6.13 -2.53 -4.45
CA LEU A 53 -6.62 -1.30 -3.80
C LEU A 53 -7.81 -1.55 -2.85
N ALA A 54 -8.38 -2.77 -2.88
CA ALA A 54 -9.40 -3.20 -1.94
C ALA A 54 -8.83 -3.63 -0.57
N PHE A 55 -7.51 -3.75 -0.42
CA PHE A 55 -6.84 -4.05 0.85
C PHE A 55 -6.10 -2.83 1.38
N ASP A 56 -6.07 -2.69 2.71
CA ASP A 56 -5.50 -1.52 3.41
C ASP A 56 -3.99 -1.38 3.26
N VAL A 57 -3.27 -2.49 3.07
CA VAL A 57 -1.83 -2.47 2.74
C VAL A 57 -1.52 -1.66 1.48
N SER A 58 -2.46 -1.51 0.54
CA SER A 58 -2.25 -0.64 -0.63
C SER A 58 -2.10 0.83 -0.25
N ALA A 59 -2.77 1.29 0.82
CA ALA A 59 -2.60 2.64 1.34
C ALA A 59 -1.21 2.84 1.94
N TRP A 60 -0.67 1.80 2.59
CA TRP A 60 0.72 1.79 3.08
C TRP A 60 1.72 1.91 1.92
N GLU A 61 1.53 1.13 0.86
CA GLU A 61 2.39 1.17 -0.34
C GLU A 61 2.39 2.55 -1.01
N ILE A 62 1.21 3.13 -1.21
CA ILE A 62 1.04 4.41 -1.89
C ILE A 62 1.58 5.55 -1.05
N TRP A 63 1.12 5.68 0.20
CA TRP A 63 1.43 6.83 1.04
C TRP A 63 2.83 6.74 1.64
N GLY A 64 3.34 5.53 1.86
CA GLY A 64 4.72 5.30 2.30
C GLY A 64 5.71 5.92 1.33
N ALA A 65 5.51 5.71 0.02
CA ALA A 65 6.31 6.34 -1.01
C ALA A 65 6.06 7.85 -1.12
N LEU A 66 4.81 8.26 -1.35
CA LEU A 66 4.50 9.61 -1.82
C LEU A 66 4.67 10.69 -0.73
N LEU A 67 4.49 10.35 0.55
CA LEU A 67 4.64 11.31 1.64
C LEU A 67 6.09 11.47 2.15
N HIS A 68 7.01 10.60 1.71
CA HIS A 68 8.43 10.67 2.08
C HIS A 68 9.36 10.96 0.88
N GLY A 69 8.80 11.32 -0.27
CA GLY A 69 9.57 11.64 -1.48
C GLY A 69 10.13 10.43 -2.24
N GLY A 70 9.61 9.22 -1.96
CA GLY A 70 9.95 7.99 -2.67
C GLY A 70 9.31 7.89 -4.06
N ARG A 71 9.66 6.81 -4.78
CA ARG A 71 9.05 6.46 -6.07
C ARG A 71 8.06 5.31 -5.88
N LEU A 72 6.87 5.43 -6.48
CA LEU A 72 5.88 4.36 -6.50
C LEU A 72 5.90 3.64 -7.85
N VAL A 73 6.14 2.34 -7.85
CA VAL A 73 6.07 1.45 -9.00
C VAL A 73 4.73 0.75 -8.97
N VAL A 74 3.85 1.07 -9.92
CA VAL A 74 2.54 0.41 -10.06
C VAL A 74 2.75 -0.90 -10.79
N VAL A 75 2.52 -2.03 -10.11
CA VAL A 75 2.73 -3.36 -10.66
C VAL A 75 1.51 -3.76 -11.49
N PRO A 76 1.67 -4.11 -12.78
CA PRO A 76 0.57 -4.63 -13.60
C PRO A 76 0.02 -5.94 -13.04
N GLU A 77 -1.30 -6.14 -13.15
CA GLU A 77 -1.96 -7.37 -12.68
C GLU A 77 -1.33 -8.64 -13.29
N SER A 78 -0.96 -8.58 -14.58
CA SER A 78 -0.27 -9.68 -15.28
C SER A 78 1.05 -10.06 -14.62
N ALA A 79 1.84 -9.08 -14.16
CA ALA A 79 3.09 -9.34 -13.46
C ALA A 79 2.84 -9.82 -12.02
N SER A 80 1.83 -9.29 -11.33
CA SER A 80 1.50 -9.69 -9.96
C SER A 80 1.11 -11.17 -9.81
N ALA A 81 0.60 -11.78 -10.89
CA ALA A 81 0.16 -13.17 -10.93
C ALA A 81 1.28 -14.18 -11.25
N SER A 82 2.46 -13.73 -11.68
CA SER A 82 3.64 -14.58 -11.96
C SER A 82 4.79 -14.20 -11.03
N PRO A 83 5.29 -15.13 -10.20
CA PRO A 83 6.47 -14.87 -9.38
C PRO A 83 7.70 -14.44 -10.19
N GLU A 84 7.90 -15.03 -11.38
CA GLU A 84 9.02 -14.70 -12.26
C GLU A 84 8.91 -13.29 -12.83
N ASP A 85 7.73 -12.92 -13.35
CA ASP A 85 7.50 -11.59 -13.93
C ASP A 85 7.52 -10.50 -12.86
N LEU A 86 6.93 -10.77 -11.69
CA LEU A 86 7.01 -9.88 -10.53
C LEU A 86 8.47 -9.66 -10.16
N HIS A 87 9.25 -10.73 -9.96
CA HIS A 87 10.66 -10.63 -9.61
C HIS A 87 11.45 -9.84 -10.66
N ALA A 88 11.24 -10.10 -11.96
CA ALA A 88 11.89 -9.38 -13.03
C ALA A 88 11.59 -7.88 -12.99
N LEU A 89 10.32 -7.50 -12.74
CA LEU A 89 9.91 -6.11 -12.59
C LEU A 89 10.54 -5.46 -11.36
N LEU A 90 10.53 -6.13 -10.21
CA LEU A 90 11.12 -5.61 -8.97
C LEU A 90 12.62 -5.31 -9.14
N VAL A 91 13.35 -6.19 -9.83
CA VAL A 91 14.77 -6.01 -10.15
C VAL A 91 14.97 -4.85 -11.13
N ALA A 92 14.22 -4.83 -12.23
CA ALA A 92 14.33 -3.80 -13.27
C ALA A 92 14.05 -2.39 -12.73
N GLU A 93 13.07 -2.28 -11.84
CA GLU A 93 12.67 -1.02 -11.22
C GLU A 93 13.49 -0.69 -9.96
N GLN A 94 14.38 -1.58 -9.51
CA GLN A 94 15.16 -1.43 -8.28
C GLN A 94 14.27 -1.17 -7.06
N VAL A 95 13.19 -1.94 -6.91
CA VAL A 95 12.29 -1.83 -5.74
C VAL A 95 13.06 -2.13 -4.46
N SER A 96 12.98 -1.22 -3.50
CA SER A 96 13.65 -1.31 -2.20
C SER A 96 12.68 -1.64 -1.07
N VAL A 97 11.37 -1.46 -1.28
CA VAL A 97 10.33 -1.82 -0.30
C VAL A 97 9.26 -2.66 -0.98
N LEU A 98 9.14 -3.91 -0.53
CA LEU A 98 8.11 -4.87 -0.93
C LEU A 98 7.40 -5.37 0.34
N SER A 99 6.08 -5.29 0.35
CA SER A 99 5.25 -5.92 1.39
C SER A 99 4.70 -7.24 0.84
N GLN A 100 4.70 -8.31 1.63
CA GLN A 100 4.10 -9.59 1.24
C GLN A 100 3.26 -10.17 2.37
N THR A 101 2.17 -10.85 2.02
CA THR A 101 1.46 -11.71 2.95
C THR A 101 2.30 -12.97 3.23
N PRO A 102 2.17 -13.61 4.41
CA PRO A 102 2.94 -14.81 4.71
C PRO A 102 2.79 -15.93 3.66
N SER A 103 1.60 -16.07 3.08
CA SER A 103 1.32 -17.06 2.03
C SER A 103 1.99 -16.74 0.69
N ALA A 104 2.31 -15.47 0.42
CA ALA A 104 2.99 -15.06 -0.81
C ALA A 104 4.52 -15.19 -0.73
N VAL A 105 5.06 -15.35 0.49
CA VAL A 105 6.50 -15.59 0.74
C VAL A 105 6.82 -17.09 0.82
N ALA A 106 5.83 -17.92 1.16
CA ALA A 106 5.96 -19.36 1.33
C ALA A 106 6.21 -20.08 -0.01
#